data_AF-A0A1V4XEA2-F1
#
_entry.id   AF-A0A1V4XEA2-F1
#
_cell.length_a   1.000
_cell.length_b   1.000
_cell.length_c   1.000
_cell.angle_alpha   90.00
_cell.angle_beta   90.00
_cell.angle_gamma   90.00
#
_symmetry.space_group_name_H-M   'P 1'
#
loop_
_entity.id
_entity.type
_entity.pdbx_description
1 polymer ?
#
loop_
_entity_poly.entity_id
_entity_poly.type
_entity_poly.pdbx_seq_one_letter_code
_entity_poly.pdbx_strand_id
1 'polypeptide(L)'
;MHNANQNKDSGMLRNEATGVRTERTDKARQLLIVTLMLTLTTVINVFLEYIIQPSSLVFVYLVPTIAGAIYFGTWAAVLAFTAGFFIFNFGFVEPYYTLHISNPQDIYNITVYFSMAALITYLINIVRRQYAFLKNRLDRVSLIEEMSRDFLLLTPLEDDFSAQTITESLRTRVFNQLGQLAIKHVQTIMGTPSLIYFREEDGTLKVWAKSSVALEITERENTAAAWTLNHGEVSGAGTHTCEDTPFYFIPMKSLKDSIGVLGILSNSKDLFPEQRRLLGTIANLTTMAASGWMNLKSKDL
;
A
#
# COMPACT_ATOMS: atom_id res chain seq x y z
N MET A 1 -13.89 37.92 12.95
CA MET A 1 -13.74 36.44 12.92
C MET A 1 -14.73 35.72 11.99
N HIS A 2 -15.57 36.42 11.21
CA HIS A 2 -16.65 35.80 10.43
C HIS A 2 -16.26 35.35 8.99
N ASN A 3 -15.04 35.68 8.52
CA ASN A 3 -14.64 35.53 7.11
C ASN A 3 -13.75 34.30 6.81
N ALA A 4 -13.33 33.55 7.83
CA ALA A 4 -12.43 32.40 7.67
C ALA A 4 -13.16 31.06 7.44
N ASN A 5 -14.42 30.94 7.87
CA ASN A 5 -15.20 29.71 7.70
C ASN A 5 -15.78 29.54 6.28
N GLN A 6 -16.12 30.64 5.60
CA GLN A 6 -16.68 30.57 4.24
C GLN A 6 -15.69 30.04 3.19
N ASN A 7 -14.39 30.29 3.38
CA ASN A 7 -13.36 29.87 2.44
C ASN A 7 -13.01 28.36 2.58
N LYS A 8 -13.29 27.76 3.74
CA LYS A 8 -13.03 26.34 4.01
C LYS A 8 -14.12 25.43 3.42
N ASP A 9 -15.39 25.83 3.53
CA ASP A 9 -16.51 25.14 2.89
C ASP A 9 -16.46 25.22 1.36
N SER A 10 -16.05 26.38 0.82
CA SER A 10 -15.86 26.57 -0.63
C SER A 10 -14.77 25.65 -1.22
N GLY A 11 -13.73 25.34 -0.44
CA GLY A 11 -12.64 24.44 -0.82
C GLY A 11 -13.03 22.96 -0.75
N MET A 12 -13.82 22.55 0.24
CA MET A 12 -14.32 21.18 0.37
C MET A 12 -15.29 20.81 -0.75
N LEU A 13 -16.27 21.68 -1.05
CA LEU A 13 -17.23 21.42 -2.14
C LEU A 13 -16.56 21.35 -3.53
N ARG A 14 -15.45 22.08 -3.73
CA ARG A 14 -14.70 22.06 -4.98
C ARG A 14 -13.87 20.78 -5.15
N ASN A 15 -13.37 20.18 -4.07
CA ASN A 15 -12.61 18.93 -4.10
C ASN A 15 -13.50 17.69 -4.23
N GLU A 16 -14.69 17.69 -3.62
CA GLU A 16 -15.69 16.62 -3.87
C GLU A 16 -16.20 16.66 -5.31
N ALA A 17 -16.48 17.86 -5.85
CA ALA A 17 -16.94 18.00 -7.23
C ALA A 17 -15.89 17.59 -8.28
N THR A 18 -14.59 17.79 -8.02
CA THR A 18 -13.52 17.34 -8.92
C THR A 18 -13.29 15.84 -8.83
N GLY A 19 -13.32 15.24 -7.63
CA GLY A 19 -13.19 13.79 -7.44
C GLY A 19 -14.34 12.98 -8.07
N VAL A 20 -15.57 13.47 -7.95
CA VAL A 20 -16.74 12.85 -8.60
C VAL A 20 -16.69 12.99 -10.13
N ARG A 21 -16.10 14.08 -10.64
CA ARG A 21 -16.00 14.33 -12.09
C ARG A 21 -14.97 13.43 -12.77
N THR A 22 -13.81 13.20 -12.15
CA THR A 22 -12.78 12.28 -12.69
C THR A 22 -13.24 10.82 -12.69
N GLU A 23 -13.92 10.37 -11.62
CA GLU A 23 -14.45 9.00 -11.56
C GLU A 23 -15.54 8.75 -12.63
N ARG A 24 -16.34 9.78 -12.94
CA ARG A 24 -17.41 9.71 -13.94
C ARG A 24 -16.88 9.72 -15.38
N THR A 25 -15.81 10.47 -15.65
CA THR A 25 -15.16 10.49 -16.98
C THR A 25 -14.47 9.17 -17.30
N ASP A 26 -13.87 8.51 -16.31
CA ASP A 26 -13.28 7.19 -16.50
C ASP A 26 -14.34 6.13 -16.79
N LYS A 27 -15.46 6.12 -16.04
CA LYS A 27 -16.59 5.20 -16.30
C LYS A 27 -17.20 5.40 -17.69
N ALA A 28 -17.32 6.65 -18.16
CA ALA A 28 -17.83 6.95 -19.50
C ALA A 28 -16.90 6.46 -20.62
N ARG A 29 -15.58 6.62 -20.45
CA ARG A 29 -14.58 6.12 -21.40
C ARG A 29 -14.57 4.59 -21.44
N GLN A 30 -14.72 3.94 -20.29
CA GLN A 30 -14.82 2.48 -20.19
C GLN A 30 -16.07 1.95 -20.89
N LEU A 31 -17.22 2.61 -20.72
CA LEU A 31 -18.44 2.27 -21.45
C LEU A 31 -18.28 2.40 -22.96
N LEU A 32 -17.68 3.49 -23.44
CA LEU A 32 -17.43 3.69 -24.87
C LEU A 32 -16.57 2.57 -25.48
N ILE A 33 -15.54 2.12 -24.77
CA ILE A 33 -14.66 1.04 -25.23
C ILE A 33 -15.43 -0.29 -25.26
N VAL A 34 -16.23 -0.59 -24.23
CA VAL A 34 -17.05 -1.81 -24.19
C VAL A 34 -18.06 -1.83 -25.34
N THR A 35 -18.74 -0.72 -25.58
CA THR A 35 -19.69 -0.59 -26.71
C THR A 35 -18.97 -0.76 -28.05
N LEU A 36 -17.79 -0.16 -28.23
CA LEU A 36 -16.98 -0.34 -29.44
C LEU A 36 -16.60 -1.80 -29.65
N MET A 37 -16.15 -2.50 -28.59
CA MET A 37 -15.82 -3.92 -28.67
C MET A 37 -17.03 -4.77 -29.07
N LEU A 38 -18.21 -4.51 -28.48
CA LEU A 38 -19.45 -5.20 -28.85
C LEU A 38 -19.83 -4.94 -30.31
N THR A 39 -19.73 -3.70 -30.79
CA THR A 39 -20.04 -3.39 -32.19
C THR A 39 -19.09 -4.11 -33.15
N LEU A 40 -17.79 -4.15 -32.83
CA LEU A 40 -16.79 -4.86 -33.64
C LEU A 40 -17.08 -6.37 -33.67
N THR A 41 -17.40 -6.97 -32.51
CA THR A 41 -17.78 -8.38 -32.42
C THR A 41 -19.05 -8.69 -33.22
N THR A 42 -20.02 -7.78 -33.21
CA THR A 42 -21.26 -7.92 -33.98
C THR A 42 -20.98 -7.88 -35.48
N VAL A 43 -20.15 -6.94 -35.95
CA VAL A 43 -19.73 -6.86 -37.36
C VAL A 43 -19.03 -8.15 -37.78
N ILE A 44 -18.10 -8.66 -36.97
CA ILE A 44 -17.42 -9.93 -37.23
C ILE A 44 -18.43 -11.08 -37.33
N ASN A 45 -19.43 -11.13 -36.43
CA ASN A 45 -20.47 -12.17 -36.46
C ASN A 45 -21.34 -12.13 -37.71
N VAL A 46 -21.67 -10.95 -38.26
CA VAL A 46 -22.38 -10.83 -39.54
C VAL A 46 -21.57 -11.45 -40.69
N PHE A 47 -20.24 -11.28 -40.69
CA PHE A 47 -19.38 -11.92 -41.70
C PHE A 47 -19.24 -13.43 -41.46
N LEU A 48 -19.21 -13.88 -40.20
CA LEU A 48 -19.08 -15.29 -39.81
C LEU A 48 -20.37 -16.10 -40.02
N GLU A 49 -21.53 -15.47 -40.05
CA GLU A 49 -22.83 -16.11 -40.34
C GLU A 49 -22.84 -16.82 -41.70
N TYR A 50 -21.99 -16.39 -42.65
CA TYR A 50 -21.84 -17.05 -43.95
C TYR A 50 -21.11 -18.40 -43.89
N ILE A 51 -20.38 -18.69 -42.81
CA ILE A 51 -19.50 -19.86 -42.68
C ILE A 51 -19.92 -20.77 -41.50
N ILE A 52 -20.54 -20.21 -40.47
CA ILE A 52 -20.82 -20.87 -39.19
C ILE A 52 -22.33 -20.89 -38.92
N GLN A 53 -22.83 -22.00 -38.35
CA GLN A 53 -24.23 -22.10 -37.93
C GLN A 53 -24.59 -21.01 -36.89
N PRO A 54 -25.76 -20.35 -37.02
CA PRO A 54 -26.16 -19.22 -36.16
C PRO A 54 -26.06 -19.51 -34.66
N SER A 55 -26.36 -20.75 -34.25
CA SER A 55 -26.33 -21.22 -32.86
C SER A 55 -24.96 -21.10 -32.17
N SER A 56 -23.86 -21.07 -32.93
CA SER A 56 -22.49 -21.01 -32.39
C SER A 56 -21.94 -19.57 -32.29
N LEU A 57 -22.60 -18.58 -32.90
CA LEU A 57 -22.14 -17.18 -32.93
C LEU A 57 -22.21 -16.51 -31.55
N VAL A 58 -22.99 -17.08 -30.62
CA VAL A 58 -23.11 -16.61 -29.23
C VAL A 58 -21.76 -16.67 -28.48
N PHE A 59 -20.92 -17.65 -28.79
CA PHE A 59 -19.63 -17.82 -28.13
C PHE A 59 -18.64 -16.71 -28.47
N VAL A 60 -18.80 -16.06 -29.63
CA VAL A 60 -17.95 -14.95 -30.05
C VAL A 60 -18.18 -13.71 -29.18
N TYR A 61 -19.39 -13.53 -28.62
CA TYR A 61 -19.69 -12.47 -27.64
C TYR A 61 -19.05 -12.69 -26.25
N LEU A 62 -18.42 -13.85 -25.99
CA LEU A 62 -17.60 -14.02 -24.80
C LEU A 62 -16.31 -13.19 -24.87
N VAL A 63 -15.79 -12.90 -26.05
CA VAL A 63 -14.55 -12.12 -26.24
C VAL A 63 -14.64 -10.71 -25.63
N PRO A 64 -15.62 -9.86 -25.99
CA PRO A 64 -15.78 -8.54 -25.37
C PRO A 64 -16.12 -8.63 -23.88
N THR A 65 -16.82 -9.68 -23.45
CA THR A 65 -17.15 -9.92 -22.03
C THR A 65 -15.89 -10.17 -21.19
N ILE A 66 -15.01 -11.06 -21.66
CA ILE A 66 -13.74 -11.37 -21.01
C ILE A 66 -12.83 -10.14 -21.03
N ALA A 67 -12.72 -9.45 -22.16
CA ALA A 67 -11.92 -8.24 -22.25
C ALA A 67 -12.42 -7.15 -21.28
N GLY A 68 -13.74 -6.90 -21.22
CA GLY A 68 -14.34 -5.97 -20.28
C GLY A 68 -14.05 -6.35 -18.82
N ALA A 69 -14.09 -7.63 -18.51
CA ALA A 69 -13.78 -8.15 -17.18
C ALA A 69 -12.31 -7.99 -16.78
N ILE A 70 -11.39 -8.17 -17.73
CA ILE A 70 -9.95 -8.00 -17.51
C ILE A 70 -9.63 -6.52 -17.30
N TYR A 71 -10.07 -5.64 -18.21
CA TYR A 71 -9.65 -4.24 -18.21
C TYR A 71 -10.46 -3.34 -17.26
N PHE A 72 -11.77 -3.53 -17.17
CA PHE A 72 -12.69 -2.59 -16.50
C PHE A 72 -13.42 -3.20 -15.30
N GLY A 73 -13.39 -4.53 -15.19
CA GLY A 73 -13.86 -5.28 -14.03
C GLY A 73 -15.28 -5.80 -14.14
N THR A 74 -15.79 -6.29 -13.01
CA THR A 74 -16.97 -7.14 -12.95
C THR A 74 -18.22 -6.44 -13.47
N TRP A 75 -18.40 -5.15 -13.18
CA TRP A 75 -19.57 -4.39 -13.64
C TRP A 75 -19.59 -4.21 -15.16
N ALA A 76 -18.43 -3.97 -15.79
CA ALA A 76 -18.30 -3.83 -17.23
C ALA A 76 -18.47 -5.17 -17.96
N ALA A 77 -18.00 -6.26 -17.36
CA ALA A 77 -18.23 -7.62 -17.86
C ALA A 77 -19.73 -7.97 -17.88
N VAL A 78 -20.44 -7.67 -16.80
CA VAL A 78 -21.88 -7.92 -16.69
C VAL A 78 -22.64 -7.09 -17.72
N LEU A 79 -22.27 -5.83 -17.93
CA LEU A 79 -22.88 -4.99 -18.98
C LEU A 79 -22.57 -5.50 -20.39
N ALA A 80 -21.33 -5.91 -20.67
CA ALA A 80 -20.95 -6.45 -21.98
C ALA A 80 -21.70 -7.75 -22.29
N PHE A 81 -21.81 -8.63 -21.30
CA PHE A 81 -22.54 -9.89 -21.41
C PHE A 81 -24.04 -9.66 -21.66
N THR A 82 -24.66 -8.81 -20.83
CA THR A 82 -26.10 -8.53 -20.96
C THR A 82 -26.42 -7.84 -22.29
N ALA A 83 -25.63 -6.84 -22.69
CA ALA A 83 -25.81 -6.19 -23.99
C ALA A 83 -25.55 -7.15 -25.16
N GLY A 84 -24.48 -7.95 -25.11
CA GLY A 84 -24.15 -8.96 -26.13
C GLY A 84 -25.24 -10.03 -26.26
N PHE A 85 -25.83 -10.46 -25.14
CA PHE A 85 -26.98 -11.36 -25.11
C PHE A 85 -28.17 -10.79 -25.88
N PHE A 86 -28.55 -9.54 -25.59
CA PHE A 86 -29.67 -8.89 -26.27
C PHE A 86 -29.40 -8.69 -27.76
N ILE A 87 -28.18 -8.28 -28.13
CA ILE A 87 -27.79 -8.10 -29.54
C ILE A 87 -27.84 -9.44 -30.27
N PHE A 88 -27.31 -10.52 -29.67
CA PHE A 88 -27.34 -11.85 -30.25
C PHE A 88 -28.77 -12.38 -30.40
N ASN A 89 -29.56 -12.30 -29.32
CA ASN A 89 -30.93 -12.81 -29.31
C ASN A 89 -31.83 -12.07 -30.31
N PHE A 90 -31.65 -10.75 -30.46
CA PHE A 90 -32.45 -9.96 -31.38
C PHE A 90 -32.02 -10.11 -32.85
N GLY A 91 -30.72 -10.30 -33.10
CA GLY A 91 -30.15 -10.26 -34.45
C GLY A 91 -29.87 -11.62 -35.09
N PHE A 92 -29.68 -12.69 -34.33
CA PHE A 92 -29.11 -13.95 -34.84
C PHE A 92 -29.90 -15.22 -34.42
N VAL A 93 -31.00 -15.09 -33.68
CA VAL A 93 -31.87 -16.22 -33.28
C VAL A 93 -33.19 -16.13 -34.04
N GLU A 94 -33.61 -17.22 -34.68
CA GLU A 94 -34.90 -17.28 -35.38
C GLU A 94 -36.07 -17.43 -34.39
N PRO A 95 -37.19 -16.68 -34.57
CA PRO A 95 -37.46 -15.71 -35.62
C PRO A 95 -36.76 -14.37 -35.37
N TYR A 96 -36.03 -13.89 -36.39
CA TYR A 96 -35.31 -12.62 -36.35
C TYR A 96 -36.24 -11.46 -35.96
N TYR A 97 -35.74 -10.52 -35.15
CA TYR A 97 -36.47 -9.33 -34.69
C TYR A 97 -37.67 -9.60 -33.76
N THR A 98 -37.73 -10.75 -33.08
CA THR A 98 -38.82 -11.07 -32.14
C THR A 98 -38.31 -11.82 -30.90
N LEU A 99 -38.73 -11.39 -29.70
CA LEU A 99 -38.40 -12.02 -28.40
C LEU A 99 -39.21 -13.32 -28.13
N HIS A 100 -39.54 -14.08 -29.17
CA HIS A 100 -40.43 -15.25 -29.06
C HIS A 100 -39.65 -16.54 -29.27
N ILE A 101 -39.34 -17.22 -28.17
CA ILE A 101 -38.58 -18.47 -28.15
C ILE A 101 -39.48 -19.59 -28.68
N SER A 102 -39.30 -19.96 -29.94
CA SER A 102 -40.10 -21.00 -30.60
C SER A 102 -39.42 -22.37 -30.57
N ASN A 103 -38.08 -22.42 -30.46
CA ASN A 103 -37.31 -23.66 -30.43
C ASN A 103 -36.78 -23.99 -29.02
N PRO A 104 -36.96 -25.22 -28.51
CA PRO A 104 -36.43 -25.64 -27.22
C PRO A 104 -34.89 -25.66 -27.16
N GLN A 105 -34.22 -25.70 -28.32
CA GLN A 105 -32.76 -25.61 -28.43
C GLN A 105 -32.21 -24.22 -28.07
N ASP A 106 -33.01 -23.16 -28.25
CA ASP A 106 -32.59 -21.81 -27.87
C ASP A 106 -32.56 -21.63 -26.35
N ILE A 107 -33.46 -22.31 -25.63
CA ILE A 107 -33.46 -22.33 -24.16
C ILE A 107 -32.17 -22.97 -23.64
N TYR A 108 -31.68 -24.04 -24.28
CA TYR A 108 -30.41 -24.67 -23.93
C TYR A 108 -29.24 -23.71 -24.15
N ASN A 109 -29.17 -23.05 -25.31
CA ASN A 109 -28.10 -22.10 -25.62
C ASN A 109 -28.07 -20.91 -24.64
N ILE A 110 -29.23 -20.34 -24.31
CA ILE A 110 -29.34 -19.24 -23.34
C ILE A 110 -28.84 -19.70 -21.96
N THR A 111 -29.21 -20.92 -21.54
CA THR A 111 -28.81 -21.47 -20.23
C THR A 111 -27.31 -21.75 -20.15
N VAL A 112 -26.73 -22.34 -21.19
CA VAL A 112 -25.28 -22.62 -21.26
C VAL A 112 -24.48 -21.32 -21.31
N TYR A 113 -24.93 -20.34 -22.11
CA TYR A 113 -24.29 -19.03 -22.20
C TYR A 113 -24.28 -18.29 -20.87
N PHE A 114 -25.43 -18.27 -20.17
CA PHE A 114 -25.54 -17.66 -18.84
C PHE A 114 -24.63 -18.37 -17.81
N SER A 115 -24.59 -19.70 -17.85
CA SER A 115 -23.72 -20.49 -16.98
C SER A 115 -22.24 -20.19 -17.22
N MET A 116 -21.83 -20.11 -18.50
CA MET A 116 -20.44 -19.88 -18.88
C MET A 116 -19.98 -18.46 -18.51
N ALA A 117 -20.83 -17.45 -18.70
CA ALA A 117 -20.51 -16.09 -18.28
C ALA A 117 -20.46 -15.92 -16.77
N ALA A 118 -21.36 -16.58 -16.03
CA ALA A 118 -21.29 -16.61 -14.57
C ALA A 118 -19.98 -17.23 -14.09
N LEU A 119 -19.56 -18.35 -14.71
CA LEU A 119 -18.33 -19.06 -14.37
C LEU A 119 -17.08 -18.23 -14.71
N ILE A 120 -17.06 -17.59 -15.87
CA ILE A 120 -15.97 -16.67 -16.30
C ILE A 120 -15.87 -15.47 -15.34
N THR A 121 -17.01 -14.84 -15.02
CA THR A 121 -17.07 -13.71 -14.08
C THR A 121 -16.59 -14.11 -12.68
N TYR A 122 -17.00 -15.30 -12.22
CA TYR A 122 -16.56 -15.86 -10.95
C TYR A 122 -15.05 -16.11 -10.93
N LEU A 123 -14.49 -16.71 -11.98
CA LEU A 123 -13.06 -16.99 -12.10
C LEU A 123 -12.25 -15.69 -12.12
N ILE A 124 -12.69 -14.67 -12.85
CA ILE A 124 -12.03 -13.35 -12.89
C ILE A 124 -12.07 -12.67 -11.52
N ASN A 125 -13.17 -12.77 -10.78
CA ASN A 125 -13.25 -12.24 -9.42
C ASN A 125 -12.29 -12.96 -8.46
N ILE A 126 -12.15 -14.28 -8.57
CA ILE A 126 -11.16 -15.06 -7.81
C ILE A 126 -9.75 -14.58 -8.14
N VAL A 127 -9.41 -14.53 -9.43
CA VAL A 127 -8.09 -14.15 -9.91
C VAL A 127 -7.74 -12.72 -9.49
N ARG A 128 -8.68 -11.78 -9.59
CA ARG A 128 -8.49 -10.40 -9.08
C ARG A 128 -8.30 -10.34 -7.58
N ARG A 129 -9.02 -11.14 -6.78
CA ARG A 129 -8.82 -11.22 -5.32
C ARG A 129 -7.42 -11.76 -5.00
N GLN A 130 -6.94 -12.75 -5.74
CA GLN A 130 -5.57 -13.25 -5.60
C GLN A 130 -4.55 -12.17 -6.00
N TYR A 131 -4.75 -11.47 -7.11
CA TYR A 131 -3.89 -10.35 -7.52
C TYR A 131 -3.90 -9.18 -6.53
N ALA A 132 -5.04 -8.83 -5.94
CA ALA A 132 -5.12 -7.80 -4.90
C ALA A 132 -4.39 -8.22 -3.62
N PHE A 133 -4.49 -9.50 -3.24
CA PHE A 133 -3.75 -10.05 -2.11
C PHE A 133 -2.23 -10.07 -2.36
N LEU A 134 -1.80 -10.41 -3.58
CA LEU A 134 -0.40 -10.32 -4.01
C LEU A 134 0.09 -8.87 -4.11
N LYS A 135 -0.72 -7.96 -4.64
CA LYS A 135 -0.39 -6.53 -4.78
C LYS A 135 -0.27 -5.84 -3.41
N ASN A 136 -1.13 -6.20 -2.46
CA ASN A 136 -0.97 -5.78 -1.06
C ASN A 136 0.34 -6.28 -0.45
N ARG A 137 0.99 -7.33 -0.97
CA ARG A 137 2.38 -7.66 -0.60
C ARG A 137 3.41 -6.78 -1.33
N LEU A 138 3.19 -6.42 -2.59
CA LEU A 138 4.09 -5.59 -3.41
C LEU A 138 4.13 -4.11 -2.98
N ASP A 139 2.99 -3.50 -2.65
CA ASP A 139 2.95 -2.11 -2.15
C ASP A 139 3.60 -1.98 -0.75
N ARG A 140 3.70 -3.10 -0.01
CA ARG A 140 4.46 -3.20 1.25
C ARG A 140 5.97 -3.29 1.02
N VAL A 141 6.40 -3.74 -0.16
CA VAL A 141 7.83 -3.83 -0.51
C VAL A 141 8.35 -2.47 -0.96
N SER A 142 7.59 -1.64 -1.68
CA SER A 142 8.11 -0.35 -2.18
C SER A 142 8.45 0.65 -1.07
N LEU A 143 7.61 0.79 -0.03
CA LEU A 143 7.93 1.65 1.13
C LEU A 143 9.09 1.10 1.94
N ILE A 144 9.15 -0.22 2.14
CA ILE A 144 10.28 -0.86 2.84
C ILE A 144 11.55 -0.78 1.99
N GLU A 145 11.45 -0.83 0.66
CA GLU A 145 12.55 -0.72 -0.30
C GLU A 145 13.08 0.72 -0.36
N GLU A 146 12.21 1.73 -0.39
CA GLU A 146 12.60 3.14 -0.31
C GLU A 146 13.30 3.43 1.02
N MET A 147 12.72 3.00 2.14
CA MET A 147 13.35 3.13 3.45
C MET A 147 14.67 2.36 3.50
N SER A 148 14.69 1.11 3.04
CA SER A 148 15.91 0.29 2.98
C SER A 148 16.99 0.97 2.14
N ARG A 149 16.64 1.54 0.98
CA ARG A 149 17.57 2.29 0.12
C ARG A 149 18.12 3.51 0.84
N ASP A 150 17.27 4.33 1.46
CA ASP A 150 17.71 5.52 2.19
C ASP A 150 18.63 5.16 3.38
N PHE A 151 18.35 4.06 4.08
CA PHE A 151 19.21 3.57 5.16
C PHE A 151 20.50 2.90 4.64
N LEU A 152 20.46 2.20 3.50
CA LEU A 152 21.62 1.59 2.85
C LEU A 152 22.61 2.64 2.34
N LEU A 153 22.13 3.78 1.83
CA LEU A 153 22.99 4.92 1.45
C LEU A 153 23.79 5.47 2.63
N LEU A 154 23.27 5.30 3.85
CA LEU A 154 23.94 5.69 5.08
C LEU A 154 24.65 4.52 5.76
N THR A 155 24.63 3.32 5.19
CA THR A 155 25.38 2.16 5.70
C THR A 155 26.76 2.18 5.03
N PRO A 156 27.86 1.98 5.78
CA PRO A 156 29.19 2.02 5.17
C PRO A 156 29.34 0.82 4.24
N LEU A 157 29.58 1.07 2.96
CA LEU A 157 29.96 0.05 2.00
C LEU A 157 31.44 -0.25 2.21
N GLU A 158 31.77 -1.54 2.37
CA GLU A 158 33.13 -2.02 2.69
C GLU A 158 34.21 -1.58 1.68
N ASP A 159 33.80 -1.15 0.47
CA ASP A 159 34.71 -0.81 -0.62
C ASP A 159 35.11 0.69 -0.70
N ASP A 160 34.42 1.63 -0.01
CA ASP A 160 34.62 3.08 -0.26
C ASP A 160 35.24 3.84 0.93
N PHE A 161 35.40 3.21 2.09
CA PHE A 161 36.01 3.81 3.27
C PHE A 161 37.33 3.11 3.61
N SER A 162 38.42 3.50 2.93
CA SER A 162 39.76 3.22 3.43
C SER A 162 39.90 3.77 4.85
N ALA A 163 40.27 2.87 5.76
CA ALA A 163 40.27 2.98 7.21
C ALA A 163 41.26 4.00 7.79
N GLN A 164 41.19 5.28 7.41
CA GLN A 164 42.20 6.23 7.90
C GLN A 164 41.71 7.61 8.33
N THR A 165 40.42 7.93 8.25
CA THR A 165 39.89 9.13 8.91
C THR A 165 38.39 9.01 9.22
N ILE A 166 37.97 8.01 10.00
CA ILE A 166 36.68 8.10 10.71
C ILE A 166 36.89 9.09 11.86
N THR A 167 36.81 10.39 11.56
CA THR A 167 36.83 11.41 12.62
C THR A 167 35.54 11.30 13.43
N GLU A 168 35.62 11.54 14.75
CA GLU A 168 34.47 11.71 15.64
C GLU A 168 33.34 12.60 15.07
N SER A 169 33.73 13.57 14.24
CA SER A 169 32.82 14.47 13.53
C SER A 169 31.97 13.78 12.45
N LEU A 170 32.50 12.80 11.72
CA LEU A 170 31.75 12.03 10.71
C LEU A 170 30.73 11.12 11.38
N ARG A 171 31.14 10.41 12.44
CA ARG A 171 30.21 9.60 13.25
C ARG A 171 29.05 10.45 13.75
N THR A 172 29.37 11.59 14.36
CA THR A 172 28.34 12.48 14.91
C THR A 172 27.38 12.98 13.83
N ARG A 173 27.87 13.27 12.62
CA ARG A 173 27.01 13.65 11.48
C ARG A 173 26.11 12.52 11.03
N VAL A 174 26.65 11.31 10.87
CA VAL A 174 25.87 10.15 10.39
C VAL A 174 24.79 9.76 11.40
N PHE A 175 25.11 9.66 12.69
CA PHE A 175 24.12 9.33 13.71
C PHE A 175 23.00 10.37 13.82
N ASN A 176 23.33 11.65 13.66
CA ASN A 176 22.33 12.72 13.58
C ASN A 176 21.45 12.56 12.31
N GLN A 177 22.05 12.28 11.15
CA GLN A 177 21.31 12.06 9.90
C GLN A 177 20.40 10.82 9.98
N LEU A 178 20.89 9.72 10.54
CA LEU A 178 20.10 8.50 10.77
C LEU A 178 18.93 8.77 11.71
N GLY A 179 19.16 9.48 12.81
CA GLY A 179 18.11 9.88 13.74
C GLY A 179 17.06 10.78 13.08
N GLN A 180 17.47 11.77 12.29
CA GLN A 180 16.56 12.66 11.56
C GLN A 180 15.74 11.91 10.50
N LEU A 181 16.37 10.99 9.75
CA LEU A 181 15.70 10.17 8.76
C LEU A 181 14.64 9.25 9.40
N ALA A 182 15.00 8.59 10.51
CA ALA A 182 14.05 7.79 11.27
C ALA A 182 12.86 8.63 11.75
N ILE A 183 13.12 9.82 12.31
CA ILE A 183 12.07 10.74 12.76
C ILE A 183 11.17 11.19 11.62
N LYS A 184 11.73 11.52 10.45
CA LYS A 184 10.96 11.88 9.25
C LYS A 184 9.98 10.78 8.88
N HIS A 185 10.42 9.52 8.82
CA HIS A 185 9.52 8.41 8.49
C HIS A 185 8.48 8.15 9.60
N VAL A 186 8.86 8.26 10.87
CA VAL A 186 7.91 8.14 11.98
C VAL A 186 6.85 9.23 11.90
N GLN A 187 7.22 10.48 11.63
CA GLN A 187 6.28 11.60 11.46
C GLN A 187 5.32 11.37 10.29
N THR A 188 5.79 10.84 9.16
CA THR A 188 4.92 10.53 8.01
C THR A 188 3.87 9.46 8.36
N ILE A 189 4.21 8.48 9.19
CA ILE A 189 3.32 7.35 9.53
C ILE A 189 2.38 7.70 10.70
N MET A 190 2.90 8.39 11.70
CA MET A 190 2.22 8.61 12.98
C MET A 190 1.65 10.02 13.14
N GLY A 191 2.25 11.02 12.51
CA GLY A 191 1.92 12.44 12.73
C GLY A 191 2.21 12.92 14.16
N THR A 192 2.86 12.13 15.00
CA THR A 192 3.15 12.43 16.41
C THR A 192 4.62 12.79 16.63
N PRO A 193 4.93 13.54 17.70
CA PRO A 193 6.30 13.78 18.10
C PRO A 193 7.04 12.48 18.43
N SER A 194 8.27 12.37 17.93
CA SER A 194 9.18 11.26 18.15
C SER A 194 10.59 11.71 18.52
N LEU A 195 11.36 10.79 19.06
CA LEU A 195 12.75 10.99 19.48
C LEU A 195 13.56 9.70 19.25
N ILE A 196 14.86 9.86 19.05
CA ILE A 196 15.79 8.76 18.84
C ILE A 196 16.93 8.89 19.84
N TYR A 197 17.15 7.82 20.60
CA TYR A 197 18.34 7.62 21.40
C TYR A 197 19.27 6.60 20.74
N PHE A 198 20.57 6.84 20.83
CA PHE A 198 21.59 5.82 20.59
C PHE A 198 22.46 5.68 21.84
N ARG A 199 22.97 4.47 22.01
CA ARG A 199 23.93 4.15 23.07
C ARG A 199 25.31 4.71 22.72
N GLU A 200 25.89 5.43 23.68
CA GLU A 200 27.27 5.91 23.64
C GLU A 200 28.25 4.84 24.17
N GLU A 201 29.54 5.08 24.01
CA GLU A 201 30.61 4.13 24.43
C GLU A 201 30.65 3.87 25.93
N ASP A 202 30.26 4.86 26.74
CA ASP A 202 30.15 4.74 28.19
C ASP A 202 28.91 3.95 28.63
N GLY A 203 28.12 3.44 27.66
CA GLY A 203 26.87 2.72 27.89
C GLY A 203 25.68 3.63 28.18
N THR A 204 25.85 4.96 28.18
CA THR A 204 24.76 5.90 28.41
C THR A 204 23.93 6.11 27.15
N LEU A 205 22.67 6.51 27.32
CA LEU A 205 21.80 6.90 26.21
C LEU A 205 21.92 8.40 25.98
N LYS A 206 22.25 8.77 24.74
CA LYS A 206 22.21 10.15 24.29
C LYS A 206 21.07 10.35 23.31
N VAL A 207 20.41 11.51 23.38
CA VAL A 207 19.42 11.90 22.38
C VAL A 207 20.14 12.41 21.15
N TRP A 208 19.95 11.72 20.03
CA TRP A 208 20.58 12.07 18.76
C TRP A 208 19.68 12.85 17.84
N ALA A 209 18.36 12.65 17.94
CA ALA A 209 17.40 13.41 17.16
C ALA A 209 16.06 13.57 17.91
N LYS A 210 15.39 14.70 17.66
CA LYS A 210 14.04 15.01 18.14
C LYS A 210 13.21 15.61 17.00
N SER A 211 11.94 15.23 16.94
CA SER A 211 10.95 15.74 15.99
C SER A 211 10.59 17.21 16.18
N SER A 212 10.71 17.70 17.42
CA SER A 212 10.46 19.08 17.78
C SER A 212 11.50 19.54 18.80
N VAL A 213 11.99 20.76 18.61
CA VAL A 213 12.92 21.41 19.56
C VAL A 213 12.23 21.69 20.90
N ALA A 214 10.91 21.90 20.89
CA ALA A 214 10.11 22.17 22.08
C ALA A 214 9.76 20.91 22.89
N LEU A 215 10.26 19.74 22.48
CA LEU A 215 9.98 18.48 23.17
C LEU A 215 10.87 18.36 24.41
N GLU A 216 10.28 18.68 25.56
CA GLU A 216 10.91 18.50 26.87
C GLU A 216 11.11 17.01 27.13
N ILE A 217 12.34 16.65 27.53
CA ILE A 217 12.67 15.29 27.94
C ILE A 217 12.97 15.34 29.43
N THR A 218 12.12 14.68 30.19
CA THR A 218 12.17 14.52 31.64
C THR A 218 13.05 13.33 32.02
N GLU A 219 13.43 13.27 33.30
CA GLU A 219 14.17 12.14 33.85
C GLU A 219 13.40 10.82 33.69
N ARG A 220 12.06 10.86 33.81
CA ARG A 220 11.19 9.68 33.63
C ARG A 220 11.33 9.05 32.24
N GLU A 221 11.37 9.88 31.20
CA GLU A 221 11.54 9.43 29.82
C GLU A 221 12.94 8.85 29.60
N ASN A 222 13.98 9.45 30.18
CA ASN A 222 15.33 8.90 30.13
C ASN A 222 15.43 7.55 30.86
N THR A 223 14.77 7.40 32.02
CA THR A 223 14.73 6.12 32.76
C THR A 223 13.99 5.04 31.96
N ALA A 224 12.84 5.38 31.36
CA ALA A 224 12.09 4.44 30.52
C ALA A 224 12.90 4.02 29.28
N ALA A 225 13.56 4.97 28.61
CA ALA A 225 14.44 4.68 27.49
C ALA A 225 15.63 3.78 27.91
N ALA A 226 16.28 4.08 29.04
CA ALA A 226 17.37 3.25 29.58
C ALA A 226 16.91 1.83 29.92
N TRP A 227 15.72 1.69 30.50
CA TRP A 227 15.13 0.39 30.77
C TRP A 227 14.90 -0.39 29.47
N THR A 228 14.31 0.24 28.45
CA THR A 228 14.07 -0.36 27.13
C THR A 228 15.35 -0.78 26.42
N LEU A 229 16.42 0.01 26.51
CA LEU A 229 17.73 -0.36 25.98
C LEU A 229 18.24 -1.64 26.66
N ASN A 230 18.29 -1.65 28.00
CA ASN A 230 18.92 -2.70 28.78
C ASN A 230 18.17 -4.04 28.70
N HIS A 231 16.84 -4.01 28.65
CA HIS A 231 16.02 -5.22 28.60
C HIS A 231 15.71 -5.63 27.15
N GLY A 232 15.86 -4.71 26.19
CA GLY A 232 15.41 -4.94 24.83
C GLY A 232 13.89 -5.15 24.77
N GLU A 233 13.11 -4.54 25.64
CA GLU A 233 11.65 -4.68 25.64
C GLU A 233 10.96 -3.33 25.53
N VAL A 234 9.77 -3.34 24.95
CA VAL A 234 8.96 -2.12 24.81
C VAL A 234 8.54 -1.62 26.19
N SER A 235 8.54 -0.31 26.39
CA SER A 235 8.14 0.31 27.65
C SER A 235 7.37 1.61 27.42
N GLY A 236 6.87 2.21 28.50
CA GLY A 236 6.20 3.49 28.46
C GLY A 236 4.69 3.40 28.33
N ALA A 237 4.08 4.46 27.80
CA ALA A 237 2.65 4.63 27.67
C ALA A 237 1.96 3.41 27.06
N GLY A 238 1.02 2.81 27.80
CA GLY A 238 0.23 1.68 27.32
C GLY A 238 0.90 0.32 27.38
N THR A 239 2.10 0.22 27.95
CA THR A 239 2.75 -1.07 28.24
C THR A 239 2.48 -1.48 29.70
N HIS A 240 3.19 -2.50 30.20
CA HIS A 240 3.15 -2.91 31.61
C HIS A 240 4.36 -2.39 32.42
N THR A 241 5.25 -1.63 31.77
CA THR A 241 6.55 -1.25 32.33
C THR A 241 6.81 0.23 32.08
N CYS A 242 7.27 0.94 33.10
CA CYS A 242 7.56 2.38 33.01
C CYS A 242 6.38 3.20 32.47
N GLU A 243 5.14 2.90 32.89
CA GLU A 243 3.91 3.51 32.36
C GLU A 243 3.77 5.03 32.65
N ASP A 244 4.55 5.57 33.58
CA ASP A 244 4.53 6.98 34.01
C ASP A 244 5.27 7.92 33.04
N THR A 245 4.98 7.77 31.74
CA THR A 245 5.51 8.62 30.66
C THR A 245 4.50 8.62 29.50
N PRO A 246 4.32 9.76 28.80
CA PRO A 246 3.46 9.83 27.61
C PRO A 246 4.09 9.17 26.37
N PHE A 247 5.34 8.71 26.46
CA PHE A 247 6.05 8.08 25.36
C PHE A 247 5.90 6.57 25.37
N TYR A 248 5.75 5.98 24.18
CA TYR A 248 5.95 4.56 23.94
C TYR A 248 7.35 4.35 23.35
N PHE A 249 8.15 3.51 24.01
CA PHE A 249 9.55 3.24 23.66
C PHE A 249 9.71 1.88 23.00
N ILE A 250 10.45 1.86 21.89
CA ILE A 250 10.71 0.69 21.06
C ILE A 250 12.22 0.46 21.00
N PRO A 251 12.73 -0.71 21.39
CA PRO A 251 14.16 -1.00 21.35
C PRO A 251 14.66 -1.15 19.91
N MET A 252 15.82 -0.58 19.62
CA MET A 252 16.54 -0.75 18.36
C MET A 252 17.58 -1.86 18.54
N LYS A 253 17.17 -3.10 18.21
CA LYS A 253 17.93 -4.33 18.48
C LYS A 253 18.82 -4.74 17.32
N SER A 254 20.11 -4.90 17.59
CA SER A 254 21.05 -5.60 16.72
C SER A 254 21.10 -7.10 17.07
N LEU A 255 21.84 -7.89 16.29
CA LEU A 255 21.96 -9.35 16.44
C LEU A 255 22.41 -9.81 17.84
N LYS A 256 23.15 -8.98 18.57
CA LYS A 256 23.71 -9.32 19.89
C LYS A 256 23.21 -8.45 21.03
N ASP A 257 22.77 -7.21 20.75
CA ASP A 257 22.49 -6.23 21.79
C ASP A 257 21.62 -5.07 21.26
N SER A 258 20.96 -4.34 22.15
CA SER A 258 20.23 -3.11 21.82
C SER A 258 21.23 -1.95 21.67
N ILE A 259 21.15 -1.21 20.56
CA ILE A 259 22.08 -0.10 20.26
C ILE A 259 21.42 1.28 20.38
N GLY A 260 20.12 1.32 20.63
CA GLY A 260 19.38 2.55 20.84
C GLY A 260 17.89 2.31 21.09
N VAL A 261 17.13 3.40 21.16
CA VAL A 261 15.69 3.39 21.46
C VAL A 261 14.97 4.44 20.61
N LEU A 262 13.86 4.05 20.00
CA LEU A 262 12.89 4.94 19.36
C LEU A 262 11.77 5.25 20.35
N GLY A 263 11.55 6.52 20.67
CA GLY A 263 10.42 6.97 21.48
C GLY A 263 9.40 7.72 20.64
N ILE A 264 8.12 7.44 20.84
CA ILE A 264 7.01 8.15 20.19
C ILE A 264 6.00 8.63 21.24
N LEU A 265 5.51 9.86 21.11
CA LEU A 265 4.49 10.42 21.99
C LEU A 265 3.12 9.84 21.60
N SER A 266 2.84 8.64 22.08
CA SER A 266 1.63 7.87 21.79
C SER A 266 1.48 6.74 22.80
N ASN A 267 0.25 6.36 23.12
CA ASN A 267 -0.04 5.20 23.93
C ASN A 267 -0.01 3.94 23.06
N SER A 268 0.69 2.89 23.50
CA SER A 268 0.79 1.64 22.74
C SER A 268 -0.59 1.09 22.35
N LYS A 269 -1.60 1.20 23.24
CA LYS A 269 -2.95 0.67 23.06
C LYS A 269 -3.72 1.36 21.93
N ASP A 270 -3.36 2.59 21.60
CA ASP A 270 -3.99 3.36 20.52
C ASP A 270 -3.38 3.04 19.14
N LEU A 271 -2.28 2.28 19.10
CA LEU A 271 -1.60 1.92 17.86
C LEU A 271 -2.27 0.73 17.17
N PHE A 272 -2.63 0.91 15.89
CA PHE A 272 -3.04 -0.20 15.05
C PHE A 272 -1.89 -1.21 14.86
N PRO A 273 -2.18 -2.52 14.69
CA PRO A 273 -1.15 -3.53 14.46
C PRO A 273 -0.21 -3.20 13.30
N GLU A 274 -0.72 -2.54 12.26
CA GLU A 274 0.07 -2.09 11.12
C GLU A 274 1.06 -0.98 11.49
N GLN A 275 0.65 0.03 12.27
CA GLN A 275 1.52 1.09 12.75
C GLN A 275 2.64 0.52 13.63
N ARG A 276 2.32 -0.39 14.56
CA ARG A 276 3.33 -1.07 15.40
C ARG A 276 4.36 -1.80 14.56
N ARG A 277 3.92 -2.50 13.51
CA ARG A 277 4.81 -3.23 12.60
C ARG A 277 5.74 -2.28 11.83
N LEU A 278 5.20 -1.18 11.29
CA LEU A 278 5.98 -0.18 10.56
C LEU A 278 7.02 0.52 11.45
N LEU A 279 6.64 0.87 12.67
CA LEU A 279 7.56 1.43 13.67
C LEU A 279 8.70 0.44 14.00
N GLY A 280 8.37 -0.85 14.14
CA GLY A 280 9.37 -1.90 14.29
C GLY A 280 10.31 -2.00 13.08
N THR A 281 9.80 -1.82 11.86
CA THR A 281 10.64 -1.77 10.65
C THR A 281 11.57 -0.56 10.63
N ILE A 282 11.09 0.63 11.00
CA ILE A 282 11.93 1.84 11.12
C ILE A 282 13.06 1.60 12.14
N ALA A 283 12.70 1.09 13.32
CA ALA A 283 13.66 0.77 14.38
C ALA A 283 14.72 -0.21 13.87
N ASN A 284 14.32 -1.26 13.16
CA ASN A 284 15.24 -2.26 12.61
C ASN A 284 16.17 -1.70 11.53
N LEU A 285 15.65 -0.95 10.55
CA LEU A 285 16.48 -0.36 9.49
C LEU A 285 17.47 0.67 10.04
N THR A 286 17.01 1.49 11.00
CA THR A 286 17.88 2.42 11.74
C THR A 286 18.97 1.66 12.48
N THR A 287 18.62 0.52 13.10
CA THR A 287 19.58 -0.35 13.79
C THR A 287 20.63 -0.89 12.83
N MET A 288 20.22 -1.43 11.68
CA MET A 288 21.13 -2.01 10.69
C MET A 288 22.16 -0.98 10.24
N ALA A 289 21.72 0.21 9.82
CA ALA A 289 22.62 1.27 9.40
C ALA A 289 23.56 1.73 10.52
N ALA A 290 23.03 1.99 11.73
CA ALA A 290 23.83 2.43 12.87
C ALA A 290 24.85 1.38 13.33
N SER A 291 24.51 0.09 13.27
CA SER A 291 25.38 -1.02 13.69
C SER A 291 26.65 -1.14 12.85
N GLY A 292 26.58 -0.83 11.54
CA GLY A 292 27.74 -0.79 10.66
C GLY A 292 28.77 0.23 11.14
N TRP A 293 28.32 1.44 11.48
CA TRP A 293 29.18 2.51 11.99
C TRP A 293 29.75 2.23 13.39
N MET A 294 29.01 1.52 14.26
CA MET A 294 29.54 1.11 15.57
C MET A 294 30.65 0.07 15.45
N ASN A 295 30.52 -0.90 14.55
CA ASN A 295 31.49 -1.99 14.39
C ASN A 295 32.78 -1.56 13.67
N LEU A 296 32.75 -0.54 12.80
CA LEU A 296 33.95 -0.02 12.16
C LEU A 296 34.92 0.55 13.20
N LYS A 297 34.40 1.30 14.18
CA LYS A 297 35.23 1.91 15.23
C LYS A 297 35.88 0.88 16.15
N SER A 298 35.25 -0.27 16.42
CA SER A 298 35.84 -1.31 17.27
C SER A 298 37.01 -2.05 16.61
N LYS A 299 37.16 -1.97 15.28
CA LYS A 299 38.30 -2.56 14.56
C LYS A 299 39.53 -1.64 14.52
N ASP A 300 39.35 -0.35 14.79
CA ASP A 300 40.40 0.68 14.76
C ASP A 300 41.02 0.98 16.15
N LEU A 301 40.65 0.21 17.19
CA LEU A 301 41.18 0.23 18.56
C LEU A 301 41.96 -1.06 18.85
#